data_AF-A0A944BW33-F1
#
_entry.id   AF-A0A944BW33-F1
#
_cell.length_a   1.000
_cell.length_b   1.000
_cell.length_c   1.000
_cell.angle_alpha   90.00
_cell.angle_beta   90.00
_cell.angle_gamma   90.00
#
_symmetry.space_group_name_H-M   'P 1'
#
loop_
_entity.id
_entity.type
_entity.pdbx_description
1 polymer ?
#
loop_
_entity_poly.entity_id
_entity_poly.type
_entity_poly.pdbx_seq_one_letter_code
_entity_poly.pdbx_strand_id
1 'polypeptide(L)'
;LKTEDNVVTPDEKGIYYITQGYSFDSYSCASEGDYWNSGWYQGYWSYNLADGDSPSNMNWASTGCSGRTLTDKSWDLWLFTPFSGGSNDWGPLVSAPSNQTPTAVEDVEATKTVAGVKYVNLAGQMSETAFSGVNIVVTTYTDGTTSTVKVIK
;
A
#
# COMPACT_ATOMS: atom_id res chain seq x y z
N LEU A 1 0.38 24.25 -2.33
CA LEU A 1 1.55 25.00 -2.84
C LEU A 1 1.37 26.49 -2.57
N LYS A 2 2.42 27.29 -2.46
CA LYS A 2 2.32 28.75 -2.26
C LYS A 2 3.31 29.53 -3.12
N THR A 3 2.96 30.77 -3.41
CA THR A 3 3.89 31.83 -3.84
C THR A 3 4.09 32.81 -2.68
N GLU A 4 4.81 33.91 -2.90
CA GLU A 4 4.94 34.98 -1.90
C GLU A 4 3.57 35.58 -1.53
N ASP A 5 2.69 35.75 -2.52
CA ASP A 5 1.43 36.48 -2.34
C ASP A 5 0.21 35.60 -2.09
N ASN A 6 0.27 34.31 -2.41
CA ASN A 6 -0.91 33.44 -2.43
C ASN A 6 -0.61 32.00 -2.01
N VAL A 7 -1.61 31.35 -1.40
CA VAL A 7 -1.64 29.90 -1.17
C VAL A 7 -2.64 29.29 -2.13
N VAL A 8 -2.21 28.26 -2.86
CA VAL A 8 -3.06 27.46 -3.74
C VAL A 8 -3.32 26.13 -3.05
N THR A 9 -4.59 25.77 -2.95
CA THR A 9 -5.07 24.48 -2.43
C THR A 9 -5.45 23.56 -3.58
N PRO A 10 -5.29 22.23 -3.42
CA PRO A 10 -5.76 21.30 -4.42
C PRO A 10 -7.29 21.22 -4.44
N ASP A 11 -7.85 20.67 -5.50
CA ASP A 11 -9.26 20.29 -5.56
C ASP A 11 -9.56 19.06 -4.67
N GLU A 12 -10.81 18.60 -4.70
CA GLU A 12 -11.27 17.42 -3.95
C GLU A 12 -10.55 16.12 -4.34
N LYS A 13 -9.86 16.09 -5.49
CA LYS A 13 -9.09 14.94 -5.99
C LYS A 13 -7.60 15.07 -5.66
N GLY A 14 -7.19 16.13 -4.95
CA GLY A 14 -5.78 16.39 -4.66
C GLY A 14 -5.02 17.02 -5.83
N ILE A 15 -5.70 17.52 -6.87
CA ILE A 15 -5.08 18.10 -8.06
C ILE A 15 -4.94 19.61 -7.89
N TYR A 16 -3.72 20.12 -8.08
CA TYR A 16 -3.44 21.56 -8.14
C TYR A 16 -3.67 22.08 -9.57
N TYR A 17 -4.54 23.08 -9.71
CA TYR A 17 -4.75 23.78 -10.97
C TYR A 17 -3.97 25.10 -10.97
N ILE A 18 -2.86 25.14 -11.70
CA ILE A 18 -2.10 26.37 -11.93
C ILE A 18 -2.55 26.94 -13.28
N THR A 19 -3.50 27.87 -13.25
CA THR A 19 -4.27 28.30 -14.42
C THR A 19 -3.75 29.57 -15.10
N GLN A 20 -2.69 30.19 -14.58
CA GLN A 20 -2.12 31.42 -15.14
C GLN A 20 -0.70 31.22 -15.65
N GLY A 21 -0.55 31.16 -16.99
CA GLY A 21 0.73 31.23 -17.70
C GLY A 21 1.81 30.25 -17.23
N TYR A 22 3.04 30.43 -17.71
CA TYR A 22 4.22 29.73 -17.17
C TYR A 22 4.61 30.39 -15.84
N SER A 23 4.10 29.88 -14.72
CA SER A 23 4.27 30.47 -13.38
C SER A 23 4.78 29.48 -12.34
N PHE A 24 5.21 28.28 -12.76
CA PHE A 24 5.54 27.19 -11.84
C PHE A 24 6.79 27.48 -11.01
N ASP A 25 7.71 28.30 -11.52
CA ASP A 25 9.05 28.49 -10.96
C ASP A 25 9.06 29.15 -9.57
N SER A 26 8.04 29.94 -9.22
CA SER A 26 7.96 30.65 -7.93
C SER A 26 7.19 29.89 -6.84
N TYR A 27 6.72 28.68 -7.12
CA TYR A 27 5.97 27.90 -6.14
C TYR A 27 6.88 27.19 -5.14
N SER A 28 6.44 27.16 -3.89
CA SER A 28 7.08 26.41 -2.81
C SER A 28 6.04 25.61 -2.02
N CYS A 29 6.52 24.75 -1.13
CA CYS A 29 5.67 23.98 -0.21
C CYS A 29 4.84 24.93 0.67
N ALA A 30 3.53 24.66 0.75
CA ALA A 30 2.64 25.43 1.63
C ALA A 30 2.63 24.86 3.06
N SER A 31 2.74 23.53 3.16
CA SER A 31 2.69 22.79 4.42
C SER A 31 4.04 22.16 4.75
N GLU A 32 4.29 21.96 6.04
CA GLU A 32 5.40 21.15 6.51
C GLU A 32 5.18 19.68 6.12
N GLY A 33 6.21 19.04 5.54
CA GLY A 33 6.14 17.66 5.03
C GLY A 33 5.74 17.53 3.55
N ASP A 34 5.34 18.62 2.88
CA ASP A 34 5.23 18.61 1.42
C ASP A 34 6.63 18.64 0.79
N TYR A 35 6.83 17.86 -0.27
CA TYR A 35 8.07 17.85 -1.04
C TYR A 35 7.81 18.40 -2.44
N TRP A 36 8.15 19.68 -2.67
CA TRP A 36 8.03 20.34 -3.96
C TRP A 36 9.27 21.20 -4.24
N ASN A 37 9.71 21.20 -5.49
CA ASN A 37 10.73 22.10 -5.99
C ASN A 37 10.39 22.50 -7.44
N SER A 38 10.73 23.73 -7.81
CA SER A 38 10.44 24.33 -9.12
C SER A 38 11.56 25.26 -9.54
N GLY A 39 11.56 25.68 -10.81
CA GLY A 39 12.61 26.51 -11.38
C GLY A 39 13.30 25.81 -12.53
N TRP A 40 13.10 26.31 -13.74
CA TRP A 40 13.72 25.80 -14.97
C TRP A 40 15.26 25.68 -14.90
N TYR A 41 15.91 26.56 -14.12
CA TYR A 41 17.37 26.61 -13.95
C TYR A 41 17.87 26.06 -12.61
N GLN A 42 17.01 25.44 -11.81
CA GLN A 42 17.37 24.90 -10.49
C GLN A 42 17.61 23.39 -10.53
N GLY A 43 16.98 22.70 -11.47
CA GLY A 43 17.05 21.26 -11.60
C GLY A 43 15.98 20.74 -12.54
N TYR A 44 15.66 19.46 -12.40
CA TYR A 44 14.68 18.79 -13.25
C TYR A 44 13.95 17.69 -12.50
N TRP A 45 12.66 17.55 -12.79
CA TRP A 45 11.87 16.40 -12.35
C TRP A 45 12.09 15.23 -13.29
N SER A 46 12.19 14.05 -12.70
CA SER A 46 12.41 12.81 -13.39
C SER A 46 11.46 11.74 -12.90
N TYR A 47 10.98 10.94 -13.84
CA TYR A 47 10.18 9.77 -13.53
C TYR A 47 11.13 8.59 -13.37
N ASN A 48 11.05 7.94 -12.21
CA ASN A 48 11.94 6.87 -11.82
C ASN A 48 11.15 5.65 -11.36
N LEU A 49 11.72 4.48 -11.60
CA LEU A 49 11.14 3.19 -11.28
C LEU A 49 11.99 2.47 -10.26
N ALA A 50 11.32 1.73 -9.39
CA ALA A 50 11.96 0.75 -8.55
C ALA A 50 11.01 -0.42 -8.27
N ASP A 51 11.54 -1.47 -7.66
CA ASP A 51 10.79 -2.65 -7.27
C ASP A 51 11.27 -3.20 -5.92
N GLY A 52 10.40 -3.96 -5.26
CA GLY A 52 10.67 -4.61 -3.99
C GLY A 52 10.04 -3.94 -2.78
N ASP A 53 10.26 -4.55 -1.61
CA ASP A 53 9.62 -4.12 -0.35
C ASP A 53 10.21 -2.82 0.20
N SER A 54 11.47 -2.50 -0.13
CA SER A 54 12.18 -1.31 0.33
C SER A 54 13.29 -0.95 -0.66
N PRO A 55 12.94 -0.38 -1.83
CA PRO A 55 13.93 -0.06 -2.85
C PRO A 55 14.88 1.03 -2.38
N SER A 56 16.18 0.83 -2.60
CA SER A 56 17.24 1.82 -2.37
C SER A 56 17.83 2.39 -3.66
N ASN A 57 17.51 1.78 -4.81
CA ASN A 57 18.00 2.18 -6.12
C ASN A 57 16.81 2.57 -7.00
N MET A 58 16.68 3.86 -7.31
CA MET A 58 15.69 4.39 -8.23
C MET A 58 16.32 4.55 -9.61
N ASN A 59 15.74 3.91 -10.61
CA ASN A 59 16.25 3.93 -11.97
C ASN A 59 15.46 4.91 -12.82
N TRP A 60 16.17 5.68 -13.64
CA TRP A 60 15.55 6.57 -14.61
C TRP A 60 14.66 5.81 -15.59
N ALA A 61 13.42 6.28 -15.79
CA ALA A 61 12.52 5.75 -16.80
C ALA A 61 12.69 6.48 -18.14
N SER A 62 12.86 5.75 -19.24
CA SER A 62 12.91 6.34 -20.59
C SER A 62 11.52 6.68 -21.16
N THR A 63 10.46 6.23 -20.50
CA THR A 63 9.06 6.46 -20.87
C THR A 63 8.28 6.97 -19.66
N GLY A 64 7.26 7.82 -19.88
CA GLY A 64 6.36 8.27 -18.80
C GLY A 64 5.51 7.16 -18.19
N CYS A 65 4.68 7.51 -17.21
CA CYS A 65 3.81 6.57 -16.47
C CYS A 65 2.68 5.95 -17.31
N SER A 66 2.32 6.56 -18.45
CA SER A 66 1.19 6.13 -19.27
C SER A 66 1.33 4.68 -19.75
N GLY A 67 0.28 3.88 -19.53
CA GLY A 67 0.21 2.50 -20.00
C GLY A 67 0.97 1.48 -19.15
N ARG A 68 1.51 1.89 -18.00
CA ARG A 68 2.11 0.95 -17.06
C ARG A 68 1.04 0.18 -16.28
N THR A 69 1.26 -1.13 -16.17
CA THR A 69 0.55 -1.99 -15.22
C THR A 69 1.39 -2.10 -13.96
N LEU A 70 0.87 -1.62 -12.83
CA LEU A 70 1.52 -1.78 -11.54
C LEU A 70 1.14 -3.14 -10.95
N THR A 71 2.14 -3.87 -10.48
CA THR A 71 1.94 -5.08 -9.66
C THR A 71 2.35 -4.79 -8.22
N ASP A 72 2.06 -5.72 -7.31
CA ASP A 72 2.60 -5.67 -5.96
C ASP A 72 4.11 -5.36 -5.99
N LYS A 73 4.54 -4.48 -5.09
CA LYS A 73 5.93 -3.98 -4.97
C LYS A 73 6.47 -3.16 -6.15
N SER A 74 5.63 -2.69 -7.07
CA SER A 74 6.03 -1.70 -8.08
C SER A 74 6.11 -0.29 -7.48
N TRP A 75 7.17 0.44 -7.77
CA TRP A 75 7.33 1.84 -7.37
C TRP A 75 7.47 2.76 -8.58
N ASP A 76 6.69 3.83 -8.55
CA ASP A 76 6.63 4.89 -9.54
C ASP A 76 6.85 6.22 -8.82
N LEU A 77 7.95 6.91 -9.14
CA LEU A 77 8.42 8.05 -8.37
C LEU A 77 8.66 9.24 -9.30
N TRP A 78 8.20 10.42 -8.88
CA TRP A 78 8.68 11.69 -9.41
C TRP A 78 9.70 12.25 -8.43
N LEU A 79 10.94 12.42 -8.89
CA LEU A 79 12.06 12.92 -8.09
C LEU A 79 12.67 14.14 -8.77
N PHE A 80 12.92 15.19 -8.00
CA PHE A 80 13.67 16.36 -8.45
C PHE A 80 15.18 16.15 -8.30
N THR A 81 15.96 16.53 -9.31
CA THR A 81 17.42 16.52 -9.22
C THR A 81 17.94 17.95 -9.40
N PRO A 82 18.61 18.53 -8.39
CA PRO A 82 19.16 19.87 -8.51
C PRO A 82 20.41 19.88 -9.40
N PHE A 83 20.58 20.92 -10.21
CA PHE A 83 21.76 21.04 -11.09
C PHE A 83 23.08 21.26 -10.34
N SER A 84 23.01 21.75 -9.10
CA SER A 84 24.18 21.89 -8.22
C SER A 84 24.80 20.55 -7.80
N GLY A 85 24.13 19.43 -8.10
CA GLY A 85 24.45 18.13 -7.53
C GLY A 85 23.96 18.00 -6.09
N GLY A 86 23.70 16.76 -5.68
CA GLY A 86 23.14 16.42 -4.37
C GLY A 86 21.84 15.61 -4.50
N SER A 87 21.67 14.61 -3.63
CA SER A 87 20.36 13.97 -3.43
C SER A 87 19.53 14.92 -2.57
N ASN A 88 18.30 15.22 -2.98
CA ASN A 88 17.35 15.79 -2.04
C ASN A 88 17.08 14.74 -0.94
N ASP A 89 16.98 15.21 0.30
CA ASP A 89 16.52 14.38 1.42
C ASP A 89 15.01 14.24 1.31
N TRP A 90 14.56 13.27 0.51
CA TRP A 90 13.15 13.01 0.21
C TRP A 90 12.37 12.42 1.39
N GLY A 91 13.04 12.21 2.53
CA GLY A 91 12.50 11.38 3.61
C GLY A 91 12.42 9.90 3.23
N PRO A 92 11.94 9.05 4.16
CA PRO A 92 11.75 7.63 3.87
C PRO A 92 10.65 7.43 2.83
N LEU A 93 10.89 6.55 1.85
CA LEU A 93 9.85 6.09 0.94
C LEU A 93 8.80 5.31 1.71
N VAL A 94 7.53 5.73 1.58
CA VAL A 94 6.39 5.06 2.22
C VAL A 94 5.52 4.47 1.11
N SER A 95 5.20 3.18 1.21
CA SER A 95 4.32 2.51 0.26
C SER A 95 2.91 3.11 0.30
N ALA A 96 2.24 3.14 -0.85
CA ALA A 96 0.84 3.51 -0.88
C ALA A 96 0.02 2.55 0.00
N PRO A 97 -1.03 3.03 0.69
CA PRO A 97 -1.92 2.16 1.44
C PRO A 97 -2.45 1.05 0.55
N SER A 98 -2.43 -0.20 1.02
CA SER A 98 -3.01 -1.31 0.28
C SER A 98 -4.50 -1.05 0.10
N ASN A 99 -4.94 -0.91 -1.15
CA ASN A 99 -6.35 -0.82 -1.51
C ASN A 99 -6.96 -2.21 -1.76
N GLN A 100 -6.26 -3.28 -1.33
CA GLN A 100 -6.77 -4.64 -1.49
C GLN A 100 -7.91 -4.87 -0.50
N THR A 101 -9.12 -5.00 -1.06
CA THR A 101 -10.22 -5.68 -0.38
C THR A 101 -9.74 -7.11 -0.07
N PRO A 102 -9.81 -7.59 1.20
CA PRO A 102 -9.41 -8.95 1.52
C PRO A 102 -10.23 -9.93 0.67
N THR A 103 -9.59 -10.62 -0.28
CA THR A 103 -10.20 -11.77 -0.92
C THR A 103 -10.05 -12.92 0.06
N ALA A 104 -11.08 -13.19 0.84
CA ALA A 104 -11.14 -14.41 1.63
C ALA A 104 -10.87 -15.60 0.69
N VAL A 105 -10.01 -16.52 1.10
CA VAL A 105 -9.87 -17.80 0.41
C VAL A 105 -11.15 -18.56 0.73
N GLU A 106 -12.06 -18.67 -0.25
CA GLU A 106 -13.14 -19.66 -0.20
C GLU A 106 -12.47 -21.04 -0.18
N ASP A 107 -12.68 -21.80 0.90
CA ASP A 107 -12.14 -23.15 1.03
C ASP A 107 -12.72 -24.01 -0.10
N VAL A 108 -11.86 -24.69 -0.86
CA VAL A 108 -12.31 -25.62 -1.90
C VAL A 108 -12.97 -26.81 -1.21
N GLU A 109 -14.30 -26.93 -1.35
CA GLU A 109 -15.12 -28.07 -0.92
C GLU A 109 -14.80 -29.33 -1.73
N ALA A 110 -13.56 -29.81 -1.64
CA ALA A 110 -13.25 -31.19 -1.98
C ALA A 110 -13.86 -32.08 -0.89
N THR A 111 -14.51 -33.19 -1.26
CA THR A 111 -14.99 -34.19 -0.31
C THR A 111 -13.80 -34.77 0.47
N LYS A 112 -13.53 -34.23 1.65
CA LYS A 112 -12.44 -34.66 2.52
C LYS A 112 -12.93 -35.72 3.52
N THR A 113 -12.16 -36.77 3.71
CA THR A 113 -12.44 -37.81 4.71
C THR A 113 -12.03 -37.33 6.10
N VAL A 114 -12.94 -37.39 7.07
CA VAL A 114 -12.69 -36.95 8.46
C VAL A 114 -11.77 -37.96 9.17
N ALA A 115 -10.68 -37.47 9.75
CA ALA A 115 -9.78 -38.22 10.62
C ALA A 115 -10.13 -38.05 12.11
N GLY A 116 -10.68 -36.90 12.52
CA GLY A 116 -11.10 -36.67 13.90
C GLY A 116 -11.81 -35.35 14.12
N VAL A 117 -12.54 -35.24 15.23
CA VAL A 117 -13.23 -34.01 15.65
C VAL A 117 -12.88 -33.70 17.10
N LYS A 118 -12.50 -32.44 17.37
CA LYS A 118 -12.25 -31.91 18.71
C LYS A 118 -13.11 -30.69 18.98
N TYR A 119 -13.47 -30.48 20.23
CA TYR A 119 -14.15 -29.28 20.69
C TYR A 119 -13.18 -28.45 21.51
N VAL A 120 -13.14 -27.14 21.25
CA VAL A 120 -12.33 -26.19 22.01
C VAL A 120 -13.22 -25.10 22.58
N ASN A 121 -13.14 -24.83 23.87
CA ASN A 121 -13.86 -23.69 24.47
C ASN A 121 -13.09 -22.37 24.31
N LEU A 122 -13.69 -21.25 24.73
CA LEU A 122 -13.06 -19.93 24.61
C LEU A 122 -11.79 -19.75 25.48
N ALA A 123 -11.57 -20.64 26.45
CA ALA A 123 -10.35 -20.68 27.24
C ALA A 123 -9.24 -21.55 26.62
N GLY A 124 -9.48 -22.13 25.43
CA GLY A 124 -8.53 -22.99 24.73
C GLY A 124 -8.48 -24.44 25.25
N GLN A 125 -9.40 -24.84 26.13
CA GLN A 125 -9.44 -26.23 26.61
C GLN A 125 -10.04 -27.14 25.54
N MET A 126 -9.39 -28.29 25.30
CA MET A 126 -9.81 -29.28 24.31
C MET A 126 -10.60 -30.43 24.94
N SER A 127 -11.58 -30.97 24.21
CA SER A 127 -12.39 -32.11 24.62
C SER A 127 -12.84 -32.94 23.40
N GLU A 128 -13.09 -34.24 23.62
CA GLU A 128 -13.76 -35.11 22.62
C GLU A 128 -15.27 -34.85 22.54
N THR A 129 -15.81 -34.15 23.53
CA THR A 129 -17.23 -33.82 23.63
C THR A 129 -17.41 -32.32 23.78
N ALA A 130 -18.53 -31.81 23.26
CA ALA A 130 -18.84 -30.40 23.32
C ALA A 130 -18.96 -29.91 24.77
N PHE A 131 -18.40 -28.73 25.04
CA PHE A 131 -18.65 -27.94 26.24
C PHE A 131 -20.06 -27.35 26.22
N SER A 132 -20.59 -26.97 27.39
CA SER A 132 -21.76 -26.10 27.44
C SER A 132 -21.37 -24.69 26.97
N GLY A 133 -22.18 -24.10 26.09
CA GLY A 133 -21.95 -22.79 25.50
C GLY A 133 -21.18 -22.87 24.18
N VAL A 134 -20.28 -21.91 23.97
CA VAL A 134 -19.55 -21.75 22.70
C VAL A 134 -18.46 -22.81 22.57
N ASN A 135 -18.47 -23.49 21.43
CA ASN A 135 -17.44 -24.44 21.01
C ASN A 135 -16.86 -24.02 19.67
N ILE A 136 -15.55 -24.16 19.51
CA ILE A 136 -14.87 -24.22 18.22
C ILE A 136 -14.72 -25.71 17.89
N VAL A 137 -15.49 -26.20 16.92
CA VAL A 137 -15.41 -27.57 16.42
C VAL A 137 -14.28 -27.63 15.41
N VAL A 138 -13.21 -28.36 15.74
CA VAL A 138 -12.06 -28.58 14.86
C VAL A 138 -12.22 -29.95 14.23
N THR A 139 -12.40 -30.00 12.92
CA THR A 139 -12.45 -31.25 12.16
C THR A 139 -11.11 -31.43 11.45
N THR A 140 -10.35 -32.44 11.83
CA THR A 140 -9.12 -32.84 11.14
C THR A 140 -9.46 -33.87 10.08
N TYR A 141 -8.93 -33.69 8.88
CA TYR A 141 -9.12 -34.59 7.73
C TYR A 141 -7.90 -35.50 7.56
N THR A 142 -8.07 -36.60 6.82
CA THR A 142 -6.99 -37.57 6.56
C THR A 142 -5.84 -37.01 5.73
N ASP A 143 -6.06 -35.90 5.02
CA ASP A 143 -5.03 -35.16 4.28
C ASP A 143 -4.19 -34.23 5.18
N GLY A 144 -4.46 -34.20 6.49
CA GLY A 144 -3.79 -33.34 7.47
C GLY A 144 -4.36 -31.93 7.56
N THR A 145 -5.33 -31.55 6.72
CA THR A 145 -6.00 -30.25 6.82
C THR A 145 -7.02 -30.23 7.95
N THR A 146 -7.38 -29.03 8.41
CA THR A 146 -8.42 -28.85 9.43
C THR A 146 -9.44 -27.81 8.99
N SER A 147 -10.73 -28.07 9.23
CA SER A 147 -11.77 -27.04 9.20
C SER A 147 -12.19 -26.69 10.62
N THR A 148 -12.67 -25.45 10.81
CA THR A 148 -13.19 -25.01 12.11
C THR A 148 -14.56 -24.38 11.96
N VAL A 149 -15.50 -24.77 12.83
CA VAL A 149 -16.85 -24.21 12.87
C VAL A 149 -17.20 -23.82 14.29
N LYS A 150 -17.71 -22.60 14.48
CA LYS A 150 -18.21 -22.15 15.77
C LYS A 150 -19.65 -22.62 15.98
N VAL A 151 -19.91 -23.34 17.06
CA VAL A 151 -21.25 -23.82 17.43
C VAL A 151 -21.60 -23.46 18.88
N ILE A 152 -22.89 -23.41 19.20
CA ILE A 152 -23.39 -23.23 20.56
C ILE A 152 -24.16 -24.49 20.93
N LYS A 153 -23.86 -25.06 22.10
CA LYS A 153 -24.55 -26.25 22.63
C LYS A 153 -25.01 -26.05 24.07
#